data_AF-A0A6B3FLW5-F1
#
_entry.id   AF-A0A6B3FLW5-F1
#
_cell.length_a   1.000
_cell.length_b   1.000
_cell.length_c   1.000
_cell.angle_alpha   90.00
_cell.angle_beta   90.00
_cell.angle_gamma   90.00
#
_symmetry.space_group_name_H-M   'P 1'
#
loop_
_entity.id
_entity.type
_entity.pdbx_description
1 polymer ?
#
loop_
_entity_poly.entity_id
_entity_poly.type
_entity_poly.pdbx_seq_one_letter_code
_entity_poly.pdbx_strand_id
1 'polypeptide(L)'
;KKFLPQTIELTTMGDRNWAVPSDAAPQIFYYRKDLFAKYGVEPPKTWADFRTAARQVEKAAPKARIATFFADDASFFQTMAWQAGAQWFSTEGGSWKVDTSDPATKKVATYWQGMIKDGLVSTAPSYSPEWTSSLKAGTTLGYLGASWSAGT
;
A
#
# COMPACT_ATOMS: atom_id res chain seq x y z
N LYS A 1 -15.52 -24.11 11.84
CA LYS A 1 -15.12 -23.13 10.79
C LYS A 1 -13.65 -23.41 10.43
N LYS A 2 -13.28 -23.45 9.16
CA LYS A 2 -11.87 -23.57 8.73
C LYS A 2 -11.32 -22.14 8.54
N PHE A 3 -10.27 -21.78 9.27
CA PHE A 3 -9.56 -20.51 9.11
C PHE A 3 -8.40 -20.68 8.14
N LEU A 4 -7.96 -19.59 7.51
CA LEU A 4 -6.74 -19.59 6.71
C LEU A 4 -5.52 -19.79 7.63
N PRO A 5 -4.52 -20.59 7.26
CA PRO A 5 -3.32 -20.79 8.07
C PRO A 5 -2.65 -19.47 8.49
N GLN A 6 -2.59 -18.51 7.57
CA GLN A 6 -1.98 -17.20 7.79
C GLN A 6 -2.71 -16.41 8.89
N THR A 7 -4.04 -16.52 8.99
CA THR A 7 -4.80 -15.85 10.05
C THR A 7 -4.59 -16.48 11.43
N ILE A 8 -4.31 -17.78 11.46
CA ILE A 8 -4.00 -18.50 12.71
C ILE A 8 -2.59 -18.17 13.18
N GLU A 9 -1.64 -18.04 12.25
CA GLU A 9 -0.27 -17.61 12.54
C GLU A 9 -0.25 -16.23 13.21
N LEU A 10 -1.04 -15.27 12.71
CA LEU A 10 -1.16 -13.93 13.31
C LEU A 10 -1.73 -13.91 14.74
N THR A 11 -2.37 -14.99 15.20
CA THR A 11 -2.86 -15.11 16.58
C THR A 11 -2.08 -16.12 17.43
N THR A 12 -0.95 -16.60 16.91
CA THR A 12 -0.09 -17.59 17.56
C THR A 12 1.23 -16.93 18.00
N MET A 13 1.63 -17.18 19.25
CA MET A 13 2.93 -16.75 19.77
C MET A 13 3.62 -17.95 20.41
N GLY A 14 4.81 -18.29 19.92
CA GLY A 14 5.45 -19.57 20.19
C GLY A 14 4.56 -20.72 19.70
N ASP A 15 4.37 -21.74 20.53
CA ASP A 15 3.57 -22.93 20.19
C ASP A 15 2.09 -22.82 20.61
N ARG A 16 1.66 -21.65 21.10
CA ARG A 16 0.30 -21.45 21.62
C ARG A 16 -0.45 -20.36 20.86
N ASN A 17 -1.70 -20.66 20.51
CA ASN A 17 -2.64 -19.69 19.99
C ASN A 17 -3.31 -18.92 21.14
N TRP A 18 -3.39 -17.59 21.02
CA TRP A 18 -3.88 -16.70 22.06
C TRP A 18 -5.18 -15.98 21.69
N ALA A 19 -5.64 -16.05 20.44
CA ALA A 19 -6.82 -15.34 19.99
C ALA A 19 -7.52 -16.01 18.80
N VAL A 20 -8.83 -15.87 18.70
CA VAL A 20 -9.60 -16.31 17.53
C VAL A 20 -9.57 -15.20 16.47
N PRO A 21 -9.13 -15.48 15.23
CA PRO A 21 -9.13 -14.47 14.16
C PRO A 21 -10.54 -13.96 13.86
N SER A 22 -10.71 -12.63 13.83
CA SER A 22 -12.00 -11.98 13.58
C SER A 22 -12.16 -11.45 12.16
N ASP A 23 -11.10 -10.87 11.60
CA ASP A 23 -11.07 -10.31 10.24
C ASP A 23 -9.65 -10.41 9.66
N ALA A 24 -9.54 -10.46 8.33
CA ALA A 24 -8.29 -10.42 7.59
C ALA A 24 -8.47 -9.49 6.39
N ALA A 25 -7.74 -8.37 6.40
CA ALA A 25 -7.91 -7.33 5.40
C ALA A 25 -6.69 -7.22 4.48
N PRO A 26 -6.73 -7.84 3.29
CA PRO A 26 -5.67 -7.68 2.31
C PRO A 26 -5.62 -6.23 1.81
N GLN A 27 -4.43 -5.78 1.42
CA GLN A 27 -4.29 -4.53 0.67
C GLN A 27 -4.71 -4.75 -0.78
N ILE A 28 -5.44 -3.77 -1.32
CA ILE A 28 -6.01 -3.75 -2.67
C ILE A 28 -5.64 -2.41 -3.31
N PHE A 29 -5.36 -2.43 -4.61
CA PHE A 29 -5.27 -1.21 -5.40
C PHE A 29 -6.65 -0.87 -5.98
N TYR A 30 -7.27 0.18 -5.45
CA TYR A 30 -8.51 0.75 -5.97
C TYR A 30 -8.18 1.77 -7.06
N TYR A 31 -8.83 1.68 -8.21
CA TYR A 31 -8.52 2.56 -9.33
C TYR A 31 -9.76 2.88 -10.19
N ARG A 32 -9.69 4.03 -10.86
CA ARG A 32 -10.70 4.54 -11.79
C ARG A 32 -10.56 3.89 -13.16
N LYS A 33 -11.32 2.81 -13.38
CA LYS A 33 -11.34 2.06 -14.65
C LYS A 33 -11.59 2.95 -15.88
N ASP A 34 -12.48 3.92 -15.75
CA ASP A 34 -12.82 4.88 -16.81
C ASP A 34 -11.64 5.80 -17.15
N LEU A 35 -10.87 6.27 -16.16
CA LEU A 35 -9.68 7.08 -16.39
C LEU A 35 -8.50 6.25 -16.93
N PHE A 36 -8.34 5.02 -16.44
CA PHE A 36 -7.36 4.08 -16.98
C PHE A 36 -7.63 3.80 -18.46
N ALA A 37 -8.89 3.49 -18.82
CA ALA A 37 -9.29 3.30 -20.21
C ALA A 37 -9.10 4.57 -21.05
N LYS A 38 -9.48 5.74 -20.54
CA LYS A 38 -9.31 7.05 -21.21
C LYS A 38 -7.85 7.34 -21.55
N TYR A 39 -6.92 6.96 -20.67
CA TYR A 39 -5.48 7.21 -20.86
C TYR A 39 -4.72 6.02 -21.45
N GLY A 40 -5.40 4.93 -21.80
CA GLY A 40 -4.76 3.72 -22.35
C GLY A 40 -3.80 3.04 -21.38
N VAL A 41 -4.11 3.08 -20.08
CA VAL A 41 -3.29 2.52 -19.01
C VAL A 41 -3.87 1.18 -18.58
N GLU A 42 -3.04 0.13 -18.64
CA GLU A 42 -3.40 -1.19 -18.13
C GLU A 42 -3.28 -1.25 -16.60
N PRO A 43 -4.17 -1.96 -15.89
CA PRO A 43 -4.06 -2.15 -14.44
C PRO A 43 -2.74 -2.86 -14.09
N PRO A 44 -1.88 -2.26 -13.24
CA PRO A 44 -0.58 -2.82 -12.92
C PRO A 44 -0.71 -4.07 -12.06
N LYS A 45 0.14 -5.07 -12.32
CA LYS A 45 0.18 -6.34 -11.56
C LYS A 45 1.40 -6.44 -10.65
N THR A 46 2.45 -5.68 -10.96
CA THR A 46 3.70 -5.62 -10.21
C THR A 46 4.08 -4.19 -9.86
N TRP A 47 5.04 -4.01 -8.95
CA TRP A 47 5.59 -2.69 -8.63
C TRP A 47 6.28 -2.03 -9.85
N ALA A 48 6.89 -2.83 -10.73
CA ALA A 48 7.48 -2.32 -11.97
C ALA A 48 6.39 -1.82 -12.94
N ASP A 49 5.29 -2.57 -13.08
CA ASP A 49 4.14 -2.15 -13.87
C ASP A 49 3.51 -0.89 -13.28
N PHE A 50 3.41 -0.80 -11.95
CA PHE A 50 2.82 0.35 -11.26
C PHE A 50 3.57 1.64 -11.57
N ARG A 51 4.91 1.64 -11.49
CA ARG A 51 5.73 2.79 -11.87
C ARG A 51 5.62 3.12 -13.36
N THR A 52 5.50 2.11 -14.22
CA THR A 52 5.32 2.29 -15.67
C THR A 52 3.97 2.93 -15.98
N ALA A 53 2.89 2.41 -15.39
CA ALA A 53 1.54 2.96 -15.47
C ALA A 53 1.50 4.40 -14.92
N ALA A 54 2.20 4.68 -13.82
CA ALA A 54 2.27 6.02 -13.25
C ALA A 54 2.89 7.04 -14.23
N ARG A 55 3.95 6.63 -14.95
CA ARG A 55 4.55 7.46 -16.00
C ARG A 55 3.64 7.64 -17.20
N GLN A 56 2.83 6.64 -17.55
CA GLN A 56 1.83 6.77 -18.62
C GLN A 56 0.74 7.76 -18.23
N VAL A 57 0.22 7.66 -17.00
CA VAL A 57 -0.76 8.62 -16.45
C VAL A 57 -0.21 10.04 -16.46
N GLU A 58 1.02 10.24 -15.97
CA GLU A 58 1.64 11.57 -15.92
C GLU A 58 1.83 12.16 -17.34
N LYS A 59 2.27 11.37 -18.32
CA LYS A 59 2.37 11.81 -19.72
C LYS A 59 1.03 12.15 -20.35
N ALA A 60 0.00 11.34 -20.10
CA ALA A 60 -1.33 11.53 -20.67
C ALA A 60 -2.09 12.69 -19.99
N ALA A 61 -1.84 12.91 -18.70
CA ALA A 61 -2.45 13.95 -17.89
C ALA A 61 -1.43 14.47 -16.85
N PRO A 62 -0.68 15.54 -17.15
CA PRO A 62 0.42 16.04 -16.29
C PRO A 62 0.02 16.43 -14.86
N LYS A 63 -1.27 16.76 -14.65
CA LYS A 63 -1.84 17.08 -13.33
C LYS A 63 -2.36 15.86 -12.57
N ALA A 64 -2.39 14.70 -13.21
CA ALA A 64 -2.91 13.47 -12.64
C ALA A 64 -1.80 12.61 -12.01
N ARG A 65 -2.15 11.87 -10.96
CA ARG A 65 -1.29 10.91 -10.28
C ARG A 65 -1.99 9.56 -10.25
N ILE A 66 -1.23 8.48 -10.42
CA ILE A 66 -1.84 7.13 -10.41
C ILE A 66 -2.47 6.82 -9.06
N ALA A 67 -1.86 7.29 -7.98
CA ALA A 67 -2.29 7.04 -6.62
C ALA A 67 -1.76 8.07 -5.61
N THR A 68 -2.22 7.97 -4.36
CA THR A 68 -1.65 8.67 -3.20
C THR A 68 -0.73 7.74 -2.41
N PHE A 69 0.41 8.27 -1.99
CA PHE A 69 1.23 7.72 -0.91
C PHE A 69 0.89 8.45 0.39
N PHE A 70 0.31 7.72 1.35
CA PHE A 70 -0.10 8.26 2.64
C PHE A 70 1.10 8.36 3.58
N ALA A 71 1.83 9.48 3.51
CA ALA A 71 3.04 9.70 4.31
C ALA A 71 2.76 9.86 5.82
N ASP A 72 1.52 10.16 6.18
CA ASP A 72 1.02 10.28 7.55
C ASP A 72 0.50 8.96 8.13
N ASP A 73 0.42 7.89 7.32
CA ASP A 73 -0.05 6.57 7.74
C ASP A 73 1.12 5.57 7.82
N ALA A 74 1.62 5.35 9.04
CA ALA A 74 2.66 4.36 9.29
C ALA A 74 2.21 2.91 8.96
N SER A 75 0.91 2.61 9.09
CA SER A 75 0.36 1.27 8.81
C SER A 75 0.35 1.00 7.30
N PHE A 76 0.08 2.02 6.49
CA PHE A 76 0.22 1.94 5.04
C PHE A 76 1.64 1.53 4.63
N PHE A 77 2.65 2.24 5.15
CA PHE A 77 4.05 1.95 4.82
C PHE A 77 4.49 0.58 5.34
N GLN A 78 4.11 0.24 6.58
CA GLN A 78 4.38 -1.07 7.18
C GLN A 78 3.83 -2.20 6.30
N THR A 79 2.60 -2.06 5.81
CA THR A 79 1.99 -3.14 5.02
C THR A 79 2.73 -3.37 3.70
N MET A 80 3.23 -2.31 3.07
CA MET A 80 4.07 -2.43 1.86
C MET A 80 5.43 -3.06 2.17
N ALA A 81 6.05 -2.71 3.31
CA ALA A 81 7.30 -3.32 3.75
C ALA A 81 7.13 -4.82 4.00
N TRP A 82 6.07 -5.22 4.71
CA TRP A 82 5.77 -6.62 4.98
C TRP A 82 5.40 -7.39 3.71
N GLN A 83 4.67 -6.78 2.76
CA GLN A 83 4.45 -7.36 1.43
C GLN A 83 5.78 -7.66 0.71
N ALA A 84 6.80 -6.83 0.91
CA ALA A 84 8.14 -7.03 0.35
C ALA A 84 9.01 -8.02 1.14
N GLY A 85 8.49 -8.60 2.23
CA GLY A 85 9.17 -9.58 3.08
C GLY A 85 9.91 -8.99 4.28
N ALA A 86 9.66 -7.72 4.64
CA ALA A 86 10.23 -7.15 5.87
C ALA A 86 9.62 -7.80 7.12
N GLN A 87 10.44 -7.98 8.14
CA GLN A 87 10.03 -8.48 9.45
C GLN A 87 10.54 -7.54 10.53
N TRP A 88 9.71 -6.57 10.93
CA TRP A 88 10.13 -5.51 11.84
C TRP A 88 10.23 -5.96 13.29
N PHE A 89 9.51 -7.01 13.66
CA PHE A 89 9.41 -7.47 15.03
C PHE A 89 9.74 -8.95 15.08
N SER A 90 10.64 -9.30 16.00
CA SER A 90 11.00 -10.69 16.32
C SER A 90 11.35 -10.80 17.80
N THR A 91 11.49 -12.03 18.27
CA THR A 91 11.98 -12.32 19.62
C THR A 91 13.29 -13.10 19.53
N GLU A 92 14.28 -12.69 20.31
CA GLU A 92 15.60 -13.33 20.36
C GLU A 92 16.07 -13.33 21.82
N GLY A 93 16.46 -14.49 22.36
CA GLY A 93 16.95 -14.60 23.75
C GLY A 93 15.96 -14.13 24.83
N GLY A 94 14.65 -14.24 24.58
CA GLY A 94 13.60 -13.76 25.50
C GLY A 94 13.37 -12.25 25.46
N SER A 95 14.00 -11.53 24.53
CA SER A 95 13.84 -10.08 24.34
C SER A 95 13.19 -9.76 22.99
N TRP A 96 12.51 -8.61 22.92
CA TRP A 96 12.02 -8.06 21.65
C TRP A 96 13.18 -7.48 20.86
N LYS A 97 13.19 -7.78 19.56
CA LYS A 97 14.09 -7.18 18.59
C LYS A 97 13.27 -6.43 17.55
N VAL A 98 13.67 -5.18 17.32
CA VAL A 98 13.05 -4.28 16.35
C VAL A 98 14.06 -3.94 15.27
N ASP A 99 13.75 -4.25 14.02
CA ASP A 99 14.56 -3.82 12.86
C ASP A 99 13.65 -3.29 11.74
N THR A 100 13.59 -1.98 11.62
CA THR A 100 12.85 -1.28 10.55
C THR A 100 13.79 -0.81 9.42
N SER A 101 15.02 -1.31 9.40
CA SER A 101 16.09 -0.87 8.49
C SER A 101 16.61 -1.99 7.59
N ASP A 102 15.91 -3.13 7.57
CA ASP A 102 16.24 -4.30 6.77
C ASP A 102 16.20 -4.02 5.25
N PRO A 103 16.82 -4.88 4.42
CA PRO A 103 16.87 -4.67 2.96
C PRO A 103 15.50 -4.55 2.28
N ALA A 104 14.47 -5.29 2.75
CA ALA A 104 13.13 -5.21 2.17
C ALA A 104 12.47 -3.87 2.51
N THR A 105 12.61 -3.39 3.74
CA THR A 105 12.13 -2.05 4.14
C THR A 105 12.83 -0.95 3.36
N LYS A 106 14.15 -1.03 3.20
CA LYS A 106 14.93 -0.06 2.38
C LYS A 106 14.52 -0.08 0.91
N LYS A 107 14.23 -1.25 0.34
CA LYS A 107 13.72 -1.38 -1.04
C LYS A 107 12.39 -0.64 -1.21
N VAL A 108 11.46 -0.83 -0.28
CA VAL A 108 10.15 -0.17 -0.30
C VAL A 108 10.28 1.34 -0.12
N ALA A 109 11.10 1.78 0.85
CA ALA A 109 11.40 3.20 1.06
C ALA A 109 11.98 3.85 -0.20
N THR A 110 12.98 3.22 -0.81
CA THR A 110 13.65 3.71 -2.02
C THR A 110 12.68 3.82 -3.20
N TYR A 111 11.85 2.81 -3.39
CA TYR A 111 10.85 2.81 -4.46
C TYR A 111 9.86 3.97 -4.31
N TRP A 112 9.23 4.12 -3.13
CA TRP A 112 8.23 5.17 -2.90
C TRP A 112 8.85 6.56 -2.88
N GLN A 113 10.05 6.71 -2.30
CA GLN A 113 10.80 7.97 -2.37
C GLN A 113 11.07 8.36 -3.84
N GLY A 114 11.39 7.41 -4.70
CA GLY A 114 11.56 7.62 -6.14
C GLY A 114 10.26 7.97 -6.86
N MET A 115 9.12 7.39 -6.44
CA MET A 115 7.80 7.76 -6.99
C MET A 115 7.40 9.19 -6.62
N ILE A 116 7.67 9.60 -5.37
CA ILE A 116 7.41 10.96 -4.87
C ILE A 116 8.31 11.96 -5.58
N LYS A 117 9.63 11.69 -5.63
CA LYS A 117 10.62 12.56 -6.29
C LYS A 117 10.29 12.80 -7.76
N ASP A 118 9.85 11.76 -8.46
CA ASP A 118 9.49 11.85 -9.88
C ASP A 118 8.07 12.42 -10.09
N GLY A 119 7.37 12.80 -9.02
CA GLY A 119 6.01 13.36 -9.10
C GLY A 119 4.99 12.38 -9.68
N LEU A 120 5.15 11.08 -9.44
CA LEU A 120 4.27 10.03 -10.01
C LEU A 120 3.09 9.70 -9.10
N VAL A 121 3.16 10.10 -7.83
CA VAL A 121 2.12 9.89 -6.80
C VAL A 121 1.83 11.20 -6.08
N SER A 122 0.63 11.30 -5.50
CA SER A 122 0.27 12.37 -4.57
C SER A 122 0.77 12.05 -3.16
N THR A 123 0.97 13.07 -2.32
CA THR A 123 1.27 12.93 -0.88
C THR A 123 0.27 13.73 -0.03
N ALA A 124 -0.95 13.93 -0.54
CA ALA A 124 -2.02 14.55 0.23
C ALA A 124 -2.30 13.73 1.51
N PRO A 125 -2.55 14.37 2.67
CA PRO A 125 -2.85 13.67 3.91
C PRO A 125 -4.04 12.72 3.79
N SER A 126 -4.00 11.64 4.56
CA SER A 126 -5.01 10.58 4.53
C SER A 126 -6.39 11.11 4.90
N TYR A 127 -7.41 10.79 4.11
CA TYR A 127 -8.81 11.17 4.32
C TYR A 127 -9.07 12.69 4.44
N SER A 128 -8.14 13.52 3.96
CA SER A 128 -8.30 14.97 4.00
C SER A 128 -9.30 15.49 2.94
N PRO A 129 -9.83 16.71 3.09
CA PRO A 129 -10.63 17.36 2.05
C PRO A 129 -9.87 17.47 0.73
N GLU A 130 -8.57 17.75 0.76
CA GLU A 130 -7.71 17.87 -0.43
C GLU A 130 -7.59 16.53 -1.16
N TRP A 131 -7.36 15.44 -0.41
CA TRP A 131 -7.30 14.10 -0.97
C TRP A 131 -8.65 13.71 -1.60
N THR A 132 -9.74 13.91 -0.87
CA THR A 132 -11.11 13.63 -1.35
C THR A 132 -11.44 14.43 -2.61
N SER A 133 -11.05 15.71 -2.63
CA SER A 133 -11.21 16.58 -3.80
C SER A 133 -10.42 16.06 -5.00
N SER A 134 -9.19 15.57 -4.79
CA SER A 134 -8.36 15.02 -5.88
C SER A 134 -8.97 13.77 -6.54
N LEU A 135 -9.62 12.91 -5.76
CA LEU A 135 -10.36 11.76 -6.27
C LEU A 135 -11.60 12.18 -7.08
N LYS A 136 -12.37 13.14 -6.57
CA LYS A 136 -13.55 13.69 -7.26
C LYS A 136 -13.18 14.39 -8.56
N ALA A 137 -12.10 15.18 -8.54
CA ALA A 137 -11.58 15.88 -9.71
C ALA A 137 -10.91 14.95 -10.73
N GLY A 138 -10.66 13.68 -10.39
CA GLY A 138 -9.96 12.73 -11.26
C GLY A 138 -8.47 13.06 -11.45
N THR A 139 -7.89 13.86 -10.56
CA THR A 139 -6.45 14.16 -10.53
C THR A 139 -5.67 13.13 -9.70
N THR A 140 -6.36 12.30 -8.92
CA THR A 140 -5.82 11.06 -8.35
C THR A 140 -6.65 9.89 -8.88
N LEU A 141 -6.01 8.95 -9.55
CA LEU A 141 -6.71 7.87 -10.27
C LEU A 141 -7.00 6.64 -9.40
N GLY A 142 -6.43 6.56 -8.21
CA GLY A 142 -6.57 5.41 -7.35
C GLY A 142 -5.87 5.58 -6.01
N TYR A 143 -5.88 4.54 -5.19
CA TYR A 143 -5.10 4.46 -3.96
C TYR A 143 -4.93 2.99 -3.56
N LEU A 144 -3.88 2.69 -2.80
CA LEU A 144 -3.75 1.39 -2.15
C LEU A 144 -4.37 1.49 -0.76
N GLY A 145 -5.25 0.55 -0.41
CA GLY A 145 -5.92 0.52 0.88
C GLY A 145 -6.36 -0.89 1.22
N ALA A 146 -6.75 -1.10 2.47
CA ALA A 146 -7.29 -2.37 2.91
C ALA A 146 -8.64 -2.69 2.23
N SER A 147 -9.09 -3.94 2.31
CA SER A 147 -10.35 -4.39 1.71
C SER A 147 -11.59 -3.60 2.18
N TRP A 148 -11.59 -3.06 3.41
CA TRP A 148 -12.71 -2.25 3.91
C TRP A 148 -12.83 -0.89 3.22
N SER A 149 -11.76 -0.38 2.59
CA SER A 149 -11.76 0.92 1.89
C SER A 149 -12.68 0.93 0.66
N ALA A 150 -13.20 -0.22 0.21
CA ALA A 150 -14.21 -0.27 -0.84
C ALA A 150 -15.54 0.43 -0.44
N GLY A 151 -15.83 0.54 0.86
CA GLY A 151 -17.07 1.14 1.39
C GLY A 151 -16.98 2.62 1.75
N THR A 152 -15.81 3.23 1.59
CA THR A 152 -15.52 4.65 1.91
C THR A 152 -15.41 5.50 0.65
#